data_AF-A0A2T4UAH6-F1
#
_entry.id   AF-A0A2T4UAH6-F1
#
_cell.length_a   1.000
_cell.length_b   1.000
_cell.length_c   1.000
_cell.angle_alpha   90.00
_cell.angle_beta   90.00
_cell.angle_gamma   90.00
#
_symmetry.space_group_name_H-M   'P 1'
#
loop_
_entity.id
_entity.type
_entity.pdbx_description
1 polymer ?
#
loop_
_entity_poly.entity_id
_entity_poly.type
_entity_poly.pdbx_seq_one_letter_code
_entity_poly.pdbx_strand_id
1 'polypeptide(L)'
;MKKMSKNGLLTLSLTTLLVAAACGNENNGNDNANTEENNAETENNTEVNESENNTETEMNDDTETNDEATEDGDPEEAMEFMDQDPEEPVAVVNGEEITSGELQGQLAQFETMFAQQEMEDEETAMMMMQFQQQFLDQLINQTILAQEAEEEGFEADEEEVEEEIEEIRAQFETEEQFEEALDSQGYSEEDLEEEIRQVSVVEQLLSMEHLDEGEYEVEEDEVREYYEMAAANDPEMADSEFEDVQEDLEEQLRQNQYIEDLRDSADVEILL
;
A
#
# COMPACT_ATOMS: atom_id res chain seq x y z
N MET A 1 -17.47 -26.56 13.73
CA MET A 1 -16.13 -26.28 13.17
C MET A 1 -16.36 -25.34 12.00
N LYS A 2 -16.49 -24.04 12.34
CA LYS A 2 -16.58 -22.95 11.37
C LYS A 2 -15.12 -22.68 10.99
N LYS A 3 -14.78 -22.75 9.71
CA LYS A 3 -13.46 -22.31 9.22
C LYS A 3 -13.46 -20.79 9.41
N MET A 4 -12.58 -20.28 10.26
CA MET A 4 -12.25 -18.87 10.28
C MET A 4 -11.50 -18.60 8.97
N SER A 5 -12.03 -17.74 8.11
CA SER A 5 -11.22 -17.11 7.07
C SER A 5 -10.39 -16.06 7.78
N LYS A 6 -9.07 -16.22 7.77
CA LYS A 6 -8.10 -15.20 8.19
C LYS A 6 -8.00 -14.15 7.07
N ASN A 7 -9.10 -13.47 6.77
CA ASN A 7 -9.15 -12.45 5.74
C ASN A 7 -9.74 -11.20 6.40
N GLY A 8 -8.89 -10.51 7.13
CA GLY A 8 -9.24 -9.34 7.93
C GLY A 8 -8.01 -8.76 8.61
N LEU A 9 -6.85 -8.81 7.94
CA LEU A 9 -5.76 -7.90 8.25
C LEU A 9 -5.84 -6.87 7.14
N LEU A 10 -6.21 -5.63 7.46
CA LEU A 10 -5.69 -4.49 6.72
C LEU A 10 -4.19 -4.52 7.01
N THR A 11 -3.48 -5.43 6.34
CA THR A 11 -2.03 -5.36 6.26
C THR A 11 -1.76 -3.93 5.83
N LEU A 12 -0.90 -3.23 6.57
CA LEU A 12 -0.03 -2.25 5.94
C LEU A 12 0.67 -3.03 4.84
N SER A 13 0.02 -3.09 3.67
CA SER A 13 0.46 -3.87 2.54
C SER A 13 1.62 -3.06 1.97
N LEU A 14 2.76 -3.18 2.65
CA LEU A 14 4.09 -2.88 2.15
C LEU A 14 4.46 -3.91 1.06
N THR A 15 3.48 -4.27 0.23
CA THR A 15 3.75 -4.94 -1.01
C THR A 15 4.28 -3.88 -1.94
N THR A 16 5.57 -3.61 -1.80
CA THR A 16 6.42 -3.14 -2.89
C THR A 16 6.30 -4.20 -3.97
N LEU A 17 5.23 -4.09 -4.77
CA LEU A 17 4.83 -5.11 -5.73
C LEU A 17 5.91 -5.10 -6.81
N LEU A 18 6.89 -6.01 -6.72
CA LEU A 18 7.91 -6.20 -7.75
C LEU A 18 7.20 -6.67 -9.04
N VAL A 19 6.71 -5.72 -9.84
CA VAL A 19 5.99 -6.03 -11.08
C VAL A 19 7.02 -6.53 -12.09
N ALA A 20 7.04 -7.84 -12.31
CA ALA A 20 7.79 -8.42 -13.42
C ALA A 20 7.23 -7.85 -14.73
N ALA A 21 7.96 -6.90 -15.34
CA ALA A 21 7.68 -6.43 -16.69
C ALA A 21 8.00 -7.55 -17.69
N ALA A 22 7.08 -8.53 -17.80
CA ALA A 22 7.14 -9.58 -18.80
C ALA A 22 6.81 -9.01 -20.20
N CYS A 23 7.65 -8.12 -20.72
CA CYS A 23 7.64 -7.73 -22.13
C CYS A 23 8.34 -8.82 -22.96
N GLY A 24 7.61 -9.90 -23.23
CA GLY A 24 8.01 -10.95 -24.17
C GLY A 24 8.10 -10.43 -25.61
N ASN A 25 9.28 -9.96 -26.01
CA ASN A 25 9.62 -9.71 -27.41
C ASN A 25 10.32 -10.96 -28.01
N GLU A 26 9.54 -11.98 -28.38
CA GLU A 26 10.03 -13.08 -29.22
C GLU A 26 9.60 -12.89 -30.68
N ASN A 27 10.50 -12.33 -31.47
CA ASN A 27 10.43 -12.34 -32.92
C ASN A 27 11.46 -13.32 -33.48
N ASN A 28 11.06 -14.55 -33.83
CA ASN A 28 11.57 -15.25 -35.02
C ASN A 28 10.83 -16.55 -35.36
N GLY A 29 10.62 -16.79 -36.66
CA GLY A 29 10.84 -18.13 -37.21
C GLY A 29 9.62 -19.02 -37.45
N ASN A 30 8.88 -18.70 -38.52
CA ASN A 30 8.16 -19.63 -39.39
C ASN A 30 8.67 -21.10 -39.35
N ASP A 31 7.78 -22.04 -39.01
CA ASP A 31 7.66 -23.30 -39.74
C ASP A 31 6.26 -23.93 -39.66
N ASN A 32 5.83 -24.35 -40.84
CA ASN A 32 4.53 -24.90 -41.20
C ASN A 32 4.56 -26.43 -41.10
N ALA A 33 3.69 -27.03 -40.28
CA ALA A 33 3.25 -28.41 -40.48
C ALA A 33 1.90 -28.69 -39.79
N ASN A 34 0.88 -28.76 -40.63
CA ASN A 34 -0.47 -29.30 -40.45
C ASN A 34 -0.49 -30.69 -39.76
N THR A 35 -1.45 -30.96 -38.87
CA THR A 35 -2.41 -32.11 -38.90
C THR A 35 -3.40 -32.02 -37.72
N GLU A 36 -4.69 -31.92 -38.05
CA GLU A 36 -5.92 -32.54 -37.49
C GLU A 36 -5.80 -33.24 -36.11
N GLU A 37 -6.73 -33.20 -35.17
CA GLU A 37 -8.19 -33.09 -35.17
C GLU A 37 -8.59 -33.06 -33.67
N ASN A 38 -9.45 -32.15 -33.22
CA ASN A 38 -10.76 -32.52 -32.65
C ASN A 38 -11.53 -31.31 -32.13
N ASN A 39 -12.81 -31.41 -32.45
CA ASN A 39 -13.84 -30.40 -32.43
C ASN A 39 -14.66 -30.52 -31.14
N ALA A 40 -14.96 -29.40 -30.50
CA ALA A 40 -16.18 -29.22 -29.72
C ALA A 40 -16.50 -27.72 -29.63
N GLU A 41 -17.25 -27.25 -30.63
CA GLU A 41 -18.05 -26.03 -30.59
C GLU A 41 -18.93 -25.99 -29.32
N THR A 42 -19.03 -24.83 -28.67
CA THR A 42 -20.34 -24.24 -28.36
C THR A 42 -20.20 -22.72 -28.34
N GLU A 43 -21.02 -22.11 -29.18
CA GLU A 43 -21.13 -20.70 -29.47
C GLU A 43 -21.73 -19.89 -28.29
N ASN A 44 -21.15 -18.70 -28.08
CA ASN A 44 -21.79 -17.39 -28.14
C ASN A 44 -23.07 -17.15 -27.31
N ASN A 45 -23.00 -16.21 -26.36
CA ASN A 45 -23.90 -15.06 -26.41
C ASN A 45 -23.30 -13.83 -25.71
N THR A 46 -23.07 -12.80 -26.51
CA THR A 46 -22.84 -11.42 -26.10
C THR A 46 -24.20 -10.78 -25.80
N GLU A 47 -24.39 -10.20 -24.62
CA GLU A 47 -25.33 -9.10 -24.44
C GLU A 47 -24.57 -7.91 -23.83
N VAL A 48 -24.33 -6.92 -24.70
CA VAL A 48 -23.97 -5.55 -24.35
C VAL A 48 -25.18 -4.92 -23.69
N ASN A 49 -25.01 -4.29 -22.52
CA ASN A 49 -25.91 -3.24 -22.09
C ASN A 49 -25.10 -2.03 -21.64
N GLU A 50 -25.08 -1.02 -22.51
CA GLU A 50 -24.69 0.34 -22.21
C GLU A 50 -25.63 0.90 -21.14
N SER A 51 -25.09 1.45 -20.06
CA SER A 51 -25.79 2.47 -19.29
C SER A 51 -24.78 3.51 -18.85
N GLU A 52 -24.77 4.61 -19.61
CA GLU A 52 -24.32 5.91 -19.13
C GLU A 52 -25.08 6.26 -17.85
N ASN A 53 -24.39 6.56 -16.75
CA ASN A 53 -24.91 7.53 -15.80
C ASN A 53 -23.76 8.29 -15.13
N ASN A 54 -23.70 9.56 -15.50
CA ASN A 54 -22.93 10.62 -14.90
C ASN A 54 -23.45 10.86 -13.47
N THR A 55 -22.60 10.78 -12.45
CA THR A 55 -22.91 11.37 -11.14
C THR A 55 -21.59 11.82 -10.51
N GLU A 56 -21.48 13.13 -10.36
CA GLU A 56 -20.46 13.86 -9.64
C GLU A 56 -20.33 13.29 -8.22
N THR A 57 -19.14 12.81 -7.87
CA THR A 57 -18.78 12.45 -6.49
C THR A 57 -18.34 13.73 -5.78
N GLU A 58 -19.22 14.30 -4.96
CA GLU A 58 -18.79 15.23 -3.91
C GLU A 58 -18.37 14.40 -2.70
N MET A 59 -17.06 14.34 -2.45
CA MET A 59 -16.51 13.85 -1.18
C MET A 59 -16.55 15.01 -0.19
N ASN A 60 -17.33 14.86 0.88
CA ASN A 60 -17.31 15.77 2.02
C ASN A 60 -16.23 15.28 3.01
N ASP A 61 -15.09 15.96 2.96
CA ASP A 61 -14.41 16.63 4.07
C ASP A 61 -14.97 16.37 5.48
N ASP A 62 -14.27 15.56 6.26
CA ASP A 62 -14.13 15.71 7.71
C ASP A 62 -12.80 15.07 8.12
N THR A 63 -11.70 15.77 7.84
CA THR A 63 -10.47 15.65 8.62
C THR A 63 -10.20 17.02 9.22
N GLU A 64 -10.19 17.12 10.55
CA GLU A 64 -9.83 18.35 11.24
C GLU A 64 -8.41 18.72 10.85
N THR A 65 -8.31 19.71 9.98
CA THR A 65 -7.12 20.37 9.48
C THR A 65 -6.19 20.78 10.62
N ASN A 66 -5.00 20.17 10.69
CA ASN A 66 -3.83 20.90 11.13
C ASN A 66 -3.44 21.84 9.98
N ASP A 67 -3.85 23.10 10.14
CA ASP A 67 -3.83 24.18 9.18
C ASP A 67 -2.39 24.71 8.98
N GLU A 68 -1.55 23.93 8.29
CA GLU A 68 -0.29 24.39 7.71
C GLU A 68 0.07 23.60 6.42
N ALA A 69 -0.93 23.33 5.57
CA ALA A 69 -0.70 22.88 4.20
C ALA A 69 -0.67 24.10 3.27
N THR A 70 0.48 24.34 2.64
CA THR A 70 0.65 25.35 1.59
C THR A 70 -0.15 24.96 0.35
N GLU A 71 -1.31 25.59 0.17
CA GLU A 71 -2.21 25.52 -1.01
C GLU A 71 -1.62 26.24 -2.25
N ASP A 72 -0.32 26.08 -2.52
CA ASP A 72 0.41 26.73 -3.62
C ASP A 72 1.56 25.81 -4.11
N GLY A 73 1.27 24.54 -4.38
CA GLY A 73 2.24 23.65 -5.03
C GLY A 73 2.35 23.95 -6.51
N ASP A 74 3.54 24.28 -7.00
CA ASP A 74 3.78 24.45 -8.43
C ASP A 74 3.78 23.07 -9.10
N PRO A 75 2.94 22.81 -10.14
CA PRO A 75 2.98 21.57 -10.90
C PRO A 75 4.37 21.19 -11.42
N GLU A 76 5.27 22.17 -11.61
CA GLU A 76 6.67 21.91 -11.97
C GLU A 76 7.48 21.31 -10.80
N GLU A 77 7.17 21.62 -9.53
CA GLU A 77 7.89 21.10 -8.35
C GLU A 77 7.67 19.59 -8.13
N ALA A 78 6.47 19.08 -8.41
CA ALA A 78 6.17 17.65 -8.27
C ALA A 78 6.98 16.78 -9.26
N MET A 79 7.21 17.30 -10.48
CA MET A 79 8.09 16.65 -11.45
C MET A 79 9.57 16.88 -11.13
N GLU A 80 9.94 18.01 -10.54
CA GLU A 80 11.31 18.28 -10.09
C GLU A 80 11.70 17.42 -8.86
N PHE A 81 10.72 16.97 -8.05
CA PHE A 81 10.96 16.07 -6.92
C PHE A 81 11.56 14.70 -7.34
N MET A 82 11.17 14.19 -8.52
CA MET A 82 11.72 12.95 -9.08
C MET A 82 13.20 13.08 -9.49
N ASP A 83 13.71 14.30 -9.65
CA ASP A 83 15.10 14.59 -10.00
C ASP A 83 15.98 14.94 -8.77
N GLN A 84 15.41 14.95 -7.55
CA GLN A 84 16.14 15.25 -6.31
C GLN A 84 17.14 14.14 -5.95
N ASP A 85 18.19 14.51 -5.21
CA ASP A 85 19.21 13.57 -4.75
C ASP A 85 18.55 12.56 -3.79
N PRO A 86 18.57 11.24 -4.08
CA PRO A 86 17.87 10.22 -3.29
C PRO A 86 18.37 10.11 -1.85
N GLU A 87 19.55 10.67 -1.52
CA GLU A 87 20.09 10.71 -0.17
C GLU A 87 19.60 11.91 0.66
N GLU A 88 18.86 12.87 0.06
CA GLU A 88 18.33 14.02 0.80
C GLU A 88 17.12 13.63 1.67
N PRO A 89 17.07 14.08 2.94
CA PRO A 89 15.95 13.76 3.82
C PRO A 89 14.72 14.59 3.48
N VAL A 90 13.56 13.93 3.41
CA VAL A 90 12.23 14.54 3.18
C VAL A 90 11.40 14.62 4.46
N ALA A 91 11.74 13.81 5.47
CA ALA A 91 11.22 13.95 6.82
C ALA A 91 12.20 13.37 7.84
N VAL A 92 11.98 13.70 9.11
CA VAL A 92 12.71 13.13 10.25
C VAL A 92 11.69 12.69 11.29
N VAL A 93 11.79 11.44 11.75
CA VAL A 93 10.90 10.82 12.74
C VAL A 93 11.74 10.36 13.93
N ASN A 94 11.58 10.99 15.08
CA ASN A 94 12.35 10.71 16.31
C ASN A 94 13.89 10.72 16.10
N GLY A 95 14.36 11.47 15.10
CA GLY A 95 15.78 11.58 14.74
C GLY A 95 16.25 10.59 13.67
N GLU A 96 15.37 9.73 13.15
CA GLU A 96 15.60 8.91 11.95
C GLU A 96 15.15 9.65 10.70
N GLU A 97 15.97 9.66 9.66
CA GLU A 97 15.69 10.37 8.40
C GLU A 97 14.92 9.46 7.44
N ILE A 98 13.84 9.98 6.87
CA ILE A 98 13.17 9.39 5.70
C ILE A 98 13.74 10.10 4.48
N THR A 99 14.27 9.35 3.54
CA THR A 99 14.98 9.86 2.36
C THR A 99 14.04 10.10 1.18
N SER A 100 14.42 11.00 0.29
CA SER A 100 13.70 11.25 -0.96
C SER A 100 13.68 9.99 -1.84
N GLY A 101 14.73 9.16 -1.80
CA GLY A 101 14.80 7.90 -2.55
C GLY A 101 13.68 6.92 -2.18
N GLU A 102 13.37 6.78 -0.89
CA GLU A 102 12.27 5.94 -0.40
C GLU A 102 10.92 6.42 -0.93
N LEU A 103 10.68 7.74 -0.88
CA LEU A 103 9.45 8.34 -1.39
C LEU A 103 9.35 8.28 -2.92
N GLN A 104 10.46 8.50 -3.63
CA GLN A 104 10.55 8.37 -5.08
C GLN A 104 10.26 6.94 -5.55
N GLY A 105 10.75 5.93 -4.83
CA GLY A 105 10.49 4.52 -5.11
C GLY A 105 8.99 4.20 -5.15
N GLN A 106 8.22 4.71 -4.18
CA GLN A 106 6.76 4.56 -4.13
C GLN A 106 6.06 5.29 -5.30
N LEU A 107 6.56 6.46 -5.68
CA LEU A 107 5.97 7.30 -6.74
C LEU A 107 6.28 6.82 -8.16
N ALA A 108 7.41 6.14 -8.39
CA ALA A 108 7.88 5.75 -9.71
C ALA A 108 6.89 4.83 -10.48
N GLN A 109 6.14 3.99 -9.75
CA GLN A 109 5.12 3.13 -10.36
C GLN A 109 3.98 3.96 -10.96
N PHE A 110 3.54 5.01 -10.25
CA PHE A 110 2.46 5.89 -10.68
C PHE A 110 2.89 6.77 -11.85
N GLU A 111 4.13 7.27 -11.83
CA GLU A 111 4.70 8.00 -12.96
C GLU A 111 4.65 7.16 -14.25
N THR A 112 5.08 5.90 -14.17
CA THR A 112 5.06 4.96 -15.30
C THR A 112 3.63 4.66 -15.76
N MET A 113 2.69 4.52 -14.83
CA MET A 113 1.27 4.29 -15.14
C MET A 113 0.63 5.50 -15.83
N PHE A 114 0.98 6.72 -15.43
CA PHE A 114 0.49 7.96 -15.99
C PHE A 114 1.06 8.26 -17.37
N ALA A 115 2.36 8.01 -17.56
CA ALA A 115 2.99 8.11 -18.88
C ALA A 115 2.34 7.19 -19.92
N GLN A 116 1.90 6.00 -19.51
CA GLN A 116 1.20 5.05 -20.41
C GLN A 116 -0.23 5.46 -20.77
N GLN A 117 -0.87 6.28 -19.93
CA GLN A 117 -2.25 6.74 -20.14
C GLN A 117 -2.34 8.04 -20.95
N GLU A 118 -1.20 8.63 -21.35
CA GLU A 118 -1.13 9.90 -22.09
C GLU A 118 -1.94 11.02 -21.41
N MET A 119 -1.95 11.06 -20.06
CA MET A 119 -2.66 12.09 -19.30
C MET A 119 -2.05 13.48 -19.50
N GLU A 120 -2.84 14.53 -19.22
CA GLU A 120 -2.35 15.91 -19.32
C GLU A 120 -1.37 16.26 -18.19
N ASP A 121 -0.34 17.06 -18.51
CA ASP A 121 0.76 17.36 -17.58
C ASP A 121 0.29 18.02 -16.26
N GLU A 122 -0.72 18.90 -16.31
CA GLU A 122 -1.23 19.62 -15.14
C GLU A 122 -2.06 18.71 -14.21
N GLU A 123 -2.88 17.82 -14.78
CA GLU A 123 -3.66 16.84 -14.02
C GLU A 123 -2.74 15.80 -13.38
N THR A 124 -1.73 15.35 -14.12
CA THR A 124 -0.71 14.41 -13.64
C THR A 124 0.07 15.00 -12.46
N ALA A 125 0.52 16.25 -12.57
CA ALA A 125 1.27 16.90 -11.50
C ALA A 125 0.46 17.04 -10.20
N MET A 126 -0.82 17.43 -10.29
CA MET A 126 -1.68 17.51 -9.10
C MET A 126 -1.87 16.16 -8.42
N MET A 127 -2.06 15.08 -9.19
CA MET A 127 -2.16 13.72 -8.62
C MET A 127 -0.84 13.26 -8.01
N MET A 128 0.29 13.55 -8.65
CA MET A 128 1.62 13.21 -8.11
C MET A 128 1.88 13.91 -6.78
N MET A 129 1.46 15.17 -6.62
CA MET A 129 1.56 15.87 -5.33
C MET A 129 0.73 15.19 -4.24
N GLN A 130 -0.51 14.77 -4.56
CA GLN A 130 -1.37 14.07 -3.59
C GLN A 130 -0.76 12.75 -3.18
N PHE A 131 -0.24 11.97 -4.13
CA PHE A 131 0.45 10.73 -3.83
C PHE A 131 1.75 10.94 -3.05
N GLN A 132 2.50 12.01 -3.35
CA GLN A 132 3.72 12.34 -2.61
C GLN A 132 3.41 12.56 -1.13
N GLN A 133 2.35 13.33 -0.83
CA GLN A 133 1.92 13.55 0.55
C GLN A 133 1.45 12.24 1.21
N GLN A 134 0.62 11.46 0.53
CA GLN A 134 0.09 10.19 1.05
C GLN A 134 1.21 9.18 1.36
N PHE A 135 2.17 9.01 0.44
CA PHE A 135 3.28 8.10 0.66
C PHE A 135 4.25 8.62 1.70
N LEU A 136 4.47 9.93 1.80
CA LEU A 136 5.26 10.47 2.90
C LEU A 136 4.60 10.17 4.25
N ASP A 137 3.29 10.41 4.38
CA ASP A 137 2.56 10.10 5.62
C ASP A 137 2.59 8.59 5.94
N GLN A 138 2.52 7.74 4.93
CA GLN A 138 2.66 6.29 5.10
C GLN A 138 4.06 5.91 5.59
N LEU A 139 5.12 6.46 4.99
CA LEU A 139 6.50 6.23 5.43
C LEU A 139 6.71 6.70 6.86
N ILE A 140 6.19 7.88 7.22
CA ILE A 140 6.25 8.39 8.60
C ILE A 140 5.58 7.40 9.57
N ASN A 141 4.36 6.97 9.28
CA ASN A 141 3.65 6.03 10.15
C ASN A 141 4.38 4.67 10.24
N GLN A 142 4.94 4.20 9.14
CA GLN A 142 5.75 2.98 9.12
C GLN A 142 6.98 3.12 10.02
N THR A 143 7.73 4.22 9.90
CA THR A 143 8.91 4.47 10.74
C THR A 143 8.53 4.54 12.22
N ILE A 144 7.44 5.21 12.57
CA ILE A 144 6.93 5.26 13.95
C ILE A 144 6.63 3.85 14.48
N LEU A 145 5.92 3.04 13.69
CA LEU A 145 5.56 1.68 14.09
C LEU A 145 6.77 0.75 14.21
N ALA A 146 7.75 0.87 13.32
CA ALA A 146 8.98 0.10 13.39
C ALA A 146 9.79 0.46 14.64
N GLN A 147 9.91 1.76 14.96
CA GLN A 147 10.57 2.23 16.17
C GLN A 147 9.87 1.76 17.44
N GLU A 148 8.54 1.84 17.49
CA GLU A 148 7.75 1.35 18.62
C GLU A 148 7.91 -0.17 18.77
N ALA A 149 7.89 -0.92 17.67
CA ALA A 149 8.10 -2.36 17.71
C ALA A 149 9.49 -2.72 18.27
N GLU A 150 10.54 -1.97 17.90
CA GLU A 150 11.87 -2.12 18.48
C GLU A 150 11.91 -1.74 19.97
N GLU A 151 11.23 -0.65 20.37
CA GLU A 151 11.17 -0.20 21.77
C GLU A 151 10.48 -1.24 22.69
N GLU A 152 9.37 -1.83 22.23
CA GLU A 152 8.66 -2.91 22.91
C GLU A 152 9.41 -4.26 22.84
N GLY A 153 10.46 -4.34 22.03
CA GLY A 153 11.37 -5.48 21.95
C GLY A 153 10.84 -6.64 21.12
N PHE A 154 10.03 -6.35 20.10
CA PHE A 154 9.65 -7.34 19.09
C PHE A 154 10.87 -7.70 18.23
N GLU A 155 10.97 -8.98 17.88
CA GLU A 155 12.02 -9.52 17.02
C GLU A 155 11.35 -10.30 15.89
N ALA A 156 11.84 -10.15 14.66
CA ALA A 156 11.35 -10.91 13.52
C ALA A 156 11.73 -12.40 13.66
N ASP A 157 10.85 -13.28 13.20
CA ASP A 157 11.20 -14.70 13.07
C ASP A 157 12.01 -14.90 11.78
N GLU A 158 13.31 -15.12 11.93
CA GLU A 158 14.23 -15.33 10.79
C GLU A 158 13.84 -16.53 9.91
N GLU A 159 13.08 -17.52 10.42
CA GLU A 159 12.56 -18.61 9.57
C GLU A 159 11.42 -18.11 8.67
N GLU A 160 10.56 -17.24 9.17
CA GLU A 160 9.47 -16.63 8.39
C GLU A 160 9.99 -15.61 7.37
N VAL A 161 11.03 -14.84 7.74
CA VAL A 161 11.69 -13.89 6.83
C VAL A 161 12.30 -14.61 5.62
N GLU A 162 13.05 -15.69 5.86
CA GLU A 162 13.63 -16.49 4.78
C GLU A 162 12.55 -17.15 3.91
N GLU A 163 11.46 -17.65 4.52
CA GLU A 163 10.33 -18.23 3.78
C GLU A 163 9.70 -17.19 2.84
N GLU A 164 9.44 -15.96 3.33
CA GLU A 164 8.88 -14.88 2.52
C GLU A 164 9.82 -14.47 1.36
N ILE A 165 11.13 -14.37 1.61
CA ILE A 165 12.13 -14.11 0.55
C ILE A 165 12.11 -15.23 -0.49
N GLU A 166 12.03 -16.49 -0.08
CA GLU A 166 11.92 -17.62 -1.01
C GLU A 166 10.62 -17.57 -1.81
N GLU A 167 9.49 -17.18 -1.20
CA GLU A 167 8.20 -17.02 -1.87
C GLU A 167 8.23 -15.89 -2.91
N ILE A 168 8.81 -14.73 -2.56
CA ILE A 168 9.01 -13.60 -3.48
C ILE A 168 9.91 -14.02 -4.63
N ARG A 169 11.06 -14.65 -4.34
CA ARG A 169 11.99 -15.14 -5.36
C ARG A 169 11.34 -16.15 -6.29
N ALA A 170 10.46 -17.01 -5.79
CA ALA A 170 9.74 -18.01 -6.59
C ALA A 170 8.76 -17.42 -7.61
N GLN A 171 8.42 -16.12 -7.51
CA GLN A 171 7.64 -15.40 -8.51
C GLN A 171 8.42 -15.15 -9.81
N PHE A 172 9.75 -15.26 -9.78
CA PHE A 172 10.64 -15.04 -10.92
C PHE A 172 11.10 -16.36 -11.54
N GLU A 173 11.27 -16.39 -12.87
CA GLU A 173 11.70 -17.62 -13.56
C GLU A 173 13.17 -17.96 -13.30
N THR A 174 13.98 -16.95 -13.00
CA THR A 174 15.42 -17.07 -12.78
C THR A 174 15.92 -16.07 -11.75
N GLU A 175 17.01 -16.41 -11.07
CA GLU A 175 17.74 -15.53 -10.15
C GLU A 175 18.08 -14.16 -10.77
N GLU A 176 18.55 -14.15 -12.02
CA GLU A 176 18.91 -12.92 -12.73
C GLU A 176 17.72 -11.97 -12.92
N GLN A 177 16.50 -12.51 -13.05
CA GLN A 177 15.29 -11.68 -13.15
C GLN A 177 14.86 -11.12 -11.80
N PHE A 178 15.11 -11.84 -10.70
CA PHE A 178 14.85 -11.37 -9.35
C PHE A 178 15.82 -10.23 -8.99
N GLU A 179 17.13 -10.44 -9.21
CA GLU A 179 18.15 -9.41 -9.03
C GLU A 179 17.87 -8.17 -9.89
N GLU A 180 17.52 -8.34 -11.18
CA GLU A 180 17.17 -7.21 -12.06
C GLU A 180 15.93 -6.45 -11.58
N ALA A 181 14.93 -7.14 -11.01
CA ALA A 181 13.73 -6.51 -10.48
C ALA A 181 14.02 -5.66 -9.24
N LEU A 182 14.87 -6.14 -8.33
CA LEU A 182 15.35 -5.38 -7.17
C LEU A 182 16.18 -4.16 -7.61
N ASP A 183 17.17 -4.38 -8.48
CA ASP A 183 18.03 -3.31 -9.01
C ASP A 183 17.21 -2.22 -9.71
N SER A 184 16.16 -2.61 -10.45
CA SER A 184 15.30 -1.65 -11.17
C SER A 184 14.52 -0.70 -10.25
N GLN A 185 14.34 -1.08 -8.99
CA GLN A 185 13.68 -0.29 -7.95
C GLN A 185 14.68 0.30 -6.96
N GLY A 186 15.99 0.09 -7.16
CA GLY A 186 17.04 0.60 -6.29
C GLY A 186 17.25 -0.21 -5.02
N TYR A 187 16.74 -1.44 -4.95
CA TYR A 187 16.85 -2.32 -3.80
C TYR A 187 17.99 -3.33 -3.98
N SER A 188 18.65 -3.67 -2.89
CA SER A 188 19.41 -4.91 -2.77
C SER A 188 18.58 -6.01 -2.10
N GLU A 189 19.08 -7.25 -2.13
CA GLU A 189 18.47 -8.36 -1.39
C GLU A 189 18.49 -8.11 0.13
N GLU A 190 19.51 -7.42 0.64
CA GLU A 190 19.62 -7.04 2.06
C GLU A 190 18.56 -5.99 2.43
N ASP A 191 18.24 -5.06 1.52
CA ASP A 191 17.18 -4.07 1.74
C ASP A 191 15.80 -4.75 1.78
N LEU A 192 15.55 -5.70 0.87
CA LEU A 192 14.31 -6.49 0.89
C LEU A 192 14.18 -7.32 2.18
N GLU A 193 15.26 -7.97 2.60
CA GLU A 193 15.27 -8.76 3.84
C GLU A 193 14.94 -7.89 5.06
N GLU A 194 15.50 -6.68 5.13
CA GLU A 194 15.21 -5.74 6.20
C GLU A 194 13.77 -5.21 6.16
N GLU A 195 13.23 -4.93 4.97
CA GLU A 195 11.83 -4.55 4.78
C GLU A 195 10.88 -5.64 5.30
N ILE A 196 11.15 -6.91 4.99
CA ILE A 196 10.36 -8.05 5.48
C ILE A 196 10.46 -8.19 7.00
N ARG A 197 11.65 -7.98 7.59
CA ARG A 197 11.80 -7.95 9.05
C ARG A 197 10.95 -6.86 9.69
N GLN A 198 10.99 -5.65 9.14
CA GLN A 198 10.21 -4.52 9.64
C GLN A 198 8.71 -4.80 9.56
N VAL A 199 8.23 -5.34 8.44
CA VAL A 199 6.82 -5.74 8.30
C VAL A 199 6.45 -6.77 9.36
N SER A 200 7.28 -7.80 9.58
CA SER A 200 7.03 -8.84 10.58
C SER A 200 6.90 -8.28 12.00
N VAL A 201 7.79 -7.39 12.43
CA VAL A 201 7.73 -6.81 13.78
C VAL A 201 6.55 -5.84 13.94
N VAL A 202 6.20 -5.09 12.90
CA VAL A 202 5.03 -4.20 12.89
C VAL A 202 3.74 -5.01 12.96
N GLU A 203 3.63 -6.14 12.26
CA GLU A 203 2.48 -7.04 12.37
C GLU A 203 2.34 -7.61 13.78
N GLN A 204 3.45 -7.98 14.42
CA GLN A 204 3.43 -8.42 15.82
C GLN A 204 2.98 -7.31 16.76
N LEU A 205 3.45 -6.07 16.56
CA LEU A 205 3.02 -4.90 17.32
C LEU A 205 1.50 -4.69 17.17
N LEU A 206 1.01 -4.63 15.93
CA LEU A 206 -0.39 -4.38 15.60
C LEU A 206 -1.34 -5.56 15.88
N SER A 207 -0.82 -6.73 16.26
CA SER A 207 -1.64 -7.77 16.90
C SER A 207 -2.23 -7.31 18.24
N MET A 208 -1.63 -6.27 18.84
CA MET A 208 -2.04 -5.67 20.10
C MET A 208 -2.11 -6.62 21.28
N GLU A 209 -1.51 -7.82 21.17
CA GLU A 209 -1.49 -8.83 22.23
C GLU A 209 -0.57 -8.42 23.41
N HIS A 210 0.32 -7.46 23.17
CA HIS A 210 1.25 -6.93 24.17
C HIS A 210 0.61 -5.90 25.12
N LEU A 211 -0.48 -5.27 24.71
CA LEU A 211 -1.21 -4.25 25.48
C LEU A 211 -2.13 -4.88 26.53
N ASP A 212 -2.47 -4.11 27.57
CA ASP A 212 -3.37 -4.57 28.63
C ASP A 212 -4.82 -4.72 28.10
N GLU A 213 -5.57 -5.69 28.65
CA GLU A 213 -6.99 -5.90 28.29
C GLU A 213 -7.82 -4.64 28.65
N GLY A 214 -8.41 -4.01 27.62
CA GLY A 214 -9.19 -2.77 27.73
C GLY A 214 -8.41 -1.49 27.42
N GLU A 215 -7.13 -1.59 27.07
CA GLU A 215 -6.37 -0.46 26.51
C GLU A 215 -6.80 -0.23 25.05
N TYR A 216 -7.08 1.04 24.71
CA TYR A 216 -7.70 1.44 23.44
C TYR A 216 -9.06 0.73 23.18
N GLU A 217 -9.83 0.47 24.24
CA GLU A 217 -11.19 -0.08 24.10
C GLU A 217 -12.09 0.91 23.39
N VAL A 218 -12.76 0.43 22.34
CA VAL A 218 -13.64 1.24 21.49
C VAL A 218 -15.09 1.00 21.88
N GLU A 219 -15.86 2.06 22.05
CA GLU A 219 -17.26 1.95 22.44
C GLU A 219 -18.13 1.47 21.26
N GLU A 220 -19.13 0.60 21.52
CA GLU A 220 -20.01 0.04 20.48
C GLU A 220 -20.68 1.13 19.60
N ASP A 221 -21.00 2.28 20.18
CA ASP A 221 -21.61 3.40 19.46
C ASP A 221 -20.63 4.00 18.41
N GLU A 222 -19.32 4.02 18.70
CA GLU A 222 -18.27 4.47 17.78
C GLU A 222 -18.06 3.45 16.65
N VAL A 223 -18.01 2.16 16.98
CA VAL A 223 -17.95 1.08 15.98
C VAL A 223 -19.16 1.13 15.03
N ARG A 224 -20.34 1.42 15.57
CA ARG A 224 -21.57 1.57 14.77
C ARG A 224 -21.53 2.80 13.87
N GLU A 225 -21.05 3.93 14.38
CA GLU A 225 -20.90 5.15 13.58
C GLU A 225 -19.92 4.93 12.42
N TYR A 226 -18.79 4.28 12.69
CA TYR A 226 -17.83 3.89 11.66
C TYR A 226 -18.44 2.95 10.62
N TYR A 227 -19.17 1.91 11.04
CA TYR A 227 -19.90 1.01 10.15
C TYR A 227 -20.87 1.76 9.23
N GLU A 228 -21.69 2.67 9.77
CA GLU A 228 -22.67 3.43 9.00
C GLU A 228 -22.01 4.33 7.95
N MET A 229 -20.89 4.96 8.31
CA MET A 229 -20.07 5.75 7.40
C MET A 229 -19.42 4.88 6.31
N ALA A 230 -18.83 3.75 6.68
CA ALA A 230 -18.20 2.83 5.74
C ALA A 230 -19.23 2.27 4.74
N ALA A 231 -20.38 1.79 5.24
CA ALA A 231 -21.48 1.28 4.43
C ALA A 231 -22.12 2.34 3.52
N ALA A 232 -22.03 3.63 3.86
CA ALA A 232 -22.49 4.70 2.98
C ALA A 232 -21.62 4.85 1.72
N ASN A 233 -20.34 4.49 1.82
CA ASN A 233 -19.34 4.67 0.76
C ASN A 233 -19.00 3.36 0.04
N ASP A 234 -19.14 2.22 0.70
CA ASP A 234 -18.79 0.90 0.18
C ASP A 234 -20.02 -0.04 0.11
N PRO A 235 -20.48 -0.43 -1.10
CA PRO A 235 -21.63 -1.32 -1.25
C PRO A 235 -21.45 -2.73 -0.67
N GLU A 236 -20.21 -3.24 -0.60
CA GLU A 236 -19.94 -4.58 -0.03
C GLU A 236 -20.10 -4.55 1.49
N MET A 237 -19.64 -3.48 2.12
CA MET A 237 -19.86 -3.18 3.52
C MET A 237 -21.36 -2.99 3.83
N ALA A 238 -22.09 -2.32 2.94
CA ALA A 238 -23.54 -2.11 3.08
C ALA A 238 -24.36 -3.41 3.01
N ASP A 239 -23.86 -4.42 2.30
CA ASP A 239 -24.49 -5.74 2.17
C ASP A 239 -24.15 -6.67 3.36
N SER A 240 -23.17 -6.30 4.19
CA SER A 240 -22.77 -7.05 5.39
C SER A 240 -23.68 -6.73 6.59
N GLU A 241 -23.88 -7.68 7.52
CA GLU A 241 -24.58 -7.40 8.78
C GLU A 241 -23.57 -6.84 9.79
N PHE A 242 -23.95 -5.78 10.54
CA PHE A 242 -23.06 -5.16 11.55
C PHE A 242 -22.49 -6.20 12.52
N GLU A 243 -23.31 -7.14 12.99
CA GLU A 243 -22.87 -8.19 13.92
C GLU A 243 -21.84 -9.16 13.32
N ASP A 244 -21.74 -9.27 12.00
CA ASP A 244 -20.76 -10.13 11.33
C ASP A 244 -19.38 -9.46 11.19
N VAL A 245 -19.33 -8.12 11.25
CA VAL A 245 -18.11 -7.31 11.06
C VAL A 245 -17.70 -6.53 12.30
N GLN A 246 -18.54 -6.51 13.35
CA GLN A 246 -18.32 -5.70 14.55
C GLN A 246 -16.95 -5.94 15.19
N GLU A 247 -16.53 -7.20 15.34
CA GLU A 247 -15.26 -7.56 15.98
C GLU A 247 -14.06 -7.04 15.18
N ASP A 248 -14.09 -7.22 13.86
CA ASP A 248 -13.04 -6.74 12.96
C ASP A 248 -12.97 -5.20 12.95
N LEU A 249 -14.12 -4.52 13.00
CA LEU A 249 -14.19 -3.06 13.08
C LEU A 249 -13.69 -2.52 14.42
N GLU A 250 -14.01 -3.19 15.52
CA GLU A 250 -13.52 -2.84 16.85
C GLU A 250 -11.99 -2.98 16.91
N GLU A 251 -11.44 -4.06 16.36
CA GLU A 251 -9.99 -4.27 16.25
C GLU A 251 -9.33 -3.20 15.37
N GLN A 252 -9.92 -2.88 14.21
CA GLN A 252 -9.42 -1.84 13.32
C GLN A 252 -9.40 -0.45 14.00
N LEU A 253 -10.50 -0.07 14.65
CA LEU A 253 -10.57 1.23 15.34
C LEU A 253 -9.59 1.29 16.51
N ARG A 254 -9.42 0.19 17.24
CA ARG A 254 -8.41 0.06 18.29
C ARG A 254 -6.99 0.25 17.74
N GLN A 255 -6.69 -0.34 16.58
CA GLN A 255 -5.42 -0.11 15.89
C GLN A 255 -5.22 1.34 15.47
N ASN A 256 -6.24 1.97 14.91
CA ASN A 256 -6.18 3.36 14.51
C ASN A 256 -5.91 4.28 15.70
N GLN A 257 -6.59 4.08 16.83
CA GLN A 257 -6.37 4.89 18.04
C GLN A 257 -4.93 4.73 18.57
N TYR A 258 -4.37 3.52 18.54
CA TYR A 258 -2.98 3.31 18.95
C TYR A 258 -1.98 3.99 18.02
N ILE A 259 -2.16 3.86 16.70
CA ILE A 259 -1.31 4.52 15.70
C ILE A 259 -1.38 6.04 15.87
N GLU A 260 -2.57 6.59 16.12
CA GLU A 260 -2.76 8.02 16.38
C GLU A 260 -2.02 8.47 17.64
N ASP A 261 -2.13 7.73 18.75
CA ASP A 261 -1.42 8.02 19.99
C ASP A 261 0.11 7.95 19.81
N LEU A 262 0.61 6.98 19.04
CA LEU A 262 2.04 6.89 18.69
C LEU A 262 2.48 8.10 17.85
N ARG A 263 1.69 8.49 16.85
CA ARG A 263 1.98 9.64 15.99
C ARG A 263 1.97 10.96 16.77
N ASP A 264 1.04 11.14 17.70
CA ASP A 264 0.98 12.30 18.59
C ASP A 264 2.17 12.38 19.55
N SER A 265 2.77 11.23 19.87
CA SER A 265 3.95 11.14 20.74
C SER A 265 5.28 11.33 20.01
N ALA A 266 5.30 11.11 18.69
CA ALA A 266 6.50 11.16 17.85
C ALA A 266 6.95 12.60 17.54
N ASP A 267 8.26 12.79 17.44
CA ASP A 267 8.86 14.04 16.94
C ASP A 267 9.02 13.94 15.41
N VAL A 268 8.08 14.53 14.67
CA VAL A 268 8.05 14.50 13.20
C VAL A 268 8.37 15.88 12.62
N GLU A 269 9.42 15.96 11.82
CA GLU A 269 9.81 17.16 11.06
C GLU A 269 9.75 16.86 9.56
N ILE A 270 8.83 17.50 8.83
CA ILE A 270 8.75 17.38 7.35
C ILE A 270 9.68 18.42 6.72
N LEU A 271 10.45 18.00 5.72
CA LEU A 271 11.52 18.77 5.07
C LEU A 271 11.29 19.08 3.58
N LEU A 272 10.11 18.73 3.04
CA LEU A 272 9.68 19.06 1.67
C LEU A 272 9.37 20.55 1.49
#